data_AF-A0A8H4A8G0-F1
#
_entry.id   AF-A0A8H4A8G0-F1
#
_cell.length_a   1.000
_cell.length_b   1.000
_cell.length_c   1.000
_cell.angle_alpha   90.00
_cell.angle_beta   90.00
_cell.angle_gamma   90.00
#
_symmetry.space_group_name_H-M   'P 1'
#
loop_
_entity.id
_entity.type
_entity.pdbx_description
1 polymer ?
#
loop_
_entity_poly.entity_id
_entity_poly.type
_entity_poly.pdbx_seq_one_letter_code
_entity_poly.pdbx_strand_id
1 'polypeptide(L)'
;MPIIKPRRKSNEYRIVEIDTTLFLEVKIKENIFFLTDLKHFNLIKNHTWYCNKNKNDNTFYIKTNISPFSFHQKIYSEWKIIDYINRNGLDNHEINLRDGLKINQLNRKLHKNNTFGYNGITFLKVSDYRY
;
A
#
# COMPACT_ATOMS: atom_id res chain seq x y z
N MET A 1 -23.40 -10.23 -35.69
CA MET A 1 -22.38 -10.35 -34.61
C MET A 1 -22.94 -9.70 -33.35
N PRO A 2 -22.93 -10.37 -32.18
CA PRO A 2 -23.39 -9.72 -30.96
C PRO A 2 -22.37 -8.66 -30.54
N ILE A 3 -22.85 -7.43 -30.36
CA ILE A 3 -22.06 -6.32 -29.81
C ILE A 3 -21.87 -6.61 -28.33
N ILE A 4 -20.68 -7.07 -27.94
CA ILE A 4 -20.30 -7.23 -26.54
C ILE A 4 -20.18 -5.82 -25.94
N LYS A 5 -21.16 -5.37 -25.16
CA LYS A 5 -21.05 -4.12 -24.40
C LYS A 5 -19.83 -4.22 -23.47
N PRO A 6 -18.91 -3.23 -23.43
CA PRO A 6 -17.81 -3.25 -22.48
C PRO A 6 -18.40 -3.11 -21.07
N ARG A 7 -18.36 -4.21 -20.30
CA ARG A 7 -18.80 -4.25 -18.91
C ARG A 7 -17.69 -3.74 -18.01
N ARG A 8 -17.37 -2.44 -17.99
CA ARG A 8 -16.52 -1.88 -16.92
C ARG A 8 -17.00 -0.51 -16.48
N LYS A 9 -17.40 -0.44 -15.21
CA LYS A 9 -17.44 0.81 -14.46
C LYS A 9 -16.02 1.38 -14.48
N SER A 10 -15.82 2.50 -15.17
CA SER A 10 -14.57 3.26 -15.09
C SER A 10 -14.42 3.80 -13.67
N ASN A 11 -13.19 3.93 -13.18
CA ASN A 11 -12.97 4.64 -11.93
C ASN A 11 -13.32 6.12 -12.13
N GLU A 12 -13.98 6.72 -11.14
CA GLU A 12 -14.16 8.17 -11.06
C GLU A 12 -12.90 8.75 -10.41
N TYR A 13 -12.28 9.74 -11.04
CA TYR A 13 -11.09 10.39 -10.51
C TYR A 13 -11.04 11.86 -10.90
N ARG A 14 -10.29 12.65 -10.14
CA ARG A 14 -9.98 14.05 -10.45
C ARG A 14 -8.51 14.35 -10.14
N ILE A 15 -7.99 15.38 -10.79
CA ILE A 15 -6.70 15.94 -10.44
C ILE A 15 -6.91 16.89 -9.26
N VAL A 16 -6.06 16.77 -8.24
CA VAL A 16 -6.05 17.65 -7.07
C VAL A 16 -4.66 18.22 -6.88
N GLU A 17 -4.57 19.45 -6.39
CA GLU A 17 -3.31 20.10 -6.04
C GLU A 17 -3.16 20.12 -4.52
N ILE A 18 -2.03 19.62 -4.03
CA ILE A 18 -1.68 19.59 -2.61
C ILE A 18 -0.24 20.10 -2.50
N ASP A 19 -0.02 21.16 -1.74
CA ASP A 19 1.31 21.77 -1.54
C ASP A 19 2.08 21.98 -2.84
N THR A 20 1.43 22.59 -3.85
CA THR A 20 1.96 22.85 -5.21
C THR A 20 2.27 21.61 -6.06
N THR A 21 1.93 20.42 -5.59
CA THR A 21 2.11 19.16 -6.31
C THR A 21 0.77 18.59 -6.76
N LEU A 22 0.70 18.11 -8.00
CA LEU A 22 -0.51 17.53 -8.56
C LEU A 22 -0.59 16.02 -8.31
N PHE A 23 -1.77 15.58 -7.87
CA PHE A 23 -2.08 14.19 -7.56
C PHE A 23 -3.37 13.75 -8.23
N LEU A 24 -3.56 12.44 -8.27
CA LEU A 24 -4.78 11.81 -8.73
C LEU A 24 -5.57 11.33 -7.52
N GLU A 25 -6.75 11.92 -7.31
CA GLU A 25 -7.71 11.44 -6.32
C GLU A 25 -8.73 10.54 -7.00
N VAL A 26 -8.84 9.30 -6.54
CA VAL A 26 -9.69 8.27 -7.13
C VAL A 26 -10.79 7.88 -6.15
N LYS A 27 -12.04 8.01 -6.58
CA LYS A 27 -13.22 7.67 -5.80
C LYS A 27 -13.47 6.17 -5.86
N ILE A 28 -13.60 5.54 -4.70
CA ILE A 28 -13.91 4.12 -4.53
C ILE A 28 -15.39 3.91 -4.25
N LYS A 29 -15.91 4.66 -3.27
CA LYS A 29 -17.30 4.68 -2.82
C LYS A 29 -17.67 6.10 -2.42
N GLU A 30 -18.93 6.32 -2.06
CA GLU A 30 -19.34 7.57 -1.43
C GLU A 30 -18.45 7.88 -0.22
N ASN A 31 -17.85 9.07 -0.21
CA ASN A 31 -16.93 9.56 0.81
C ASN A 31 -15.66 8.72 1.06
N ILE A 32 -15.30 7.80 0.15
CA ILE A 32 -14.05 7.04 0.23
C ILE A 32 -13.25 7.27 -1.04
N PHE A 33 -12.10 7.91 -0.87
CA PHE A 33 -11.15 8.25 -1.93
C PHE A 33 -9.78 7.71 -1.56
N PHE A 34 -8.95 7.45 -2.57
CA PHE A 34 -7.53 7.24 -2.36
C PHE A 34 -6.72 8.16 -3.28
N LEU A 35 -5.53 8.53 -2.82
CA LEU A 35 -4.63 9.43 -3.52
C LEU A 35 -3.44 8.64 -4.08
N THR A 36 -2.95 9.06 -5.24
CA THR A 36 -1.77 8.50 -5.89
C THR A 36 -1.09 9.53 -6.79
N ASP A 37 0.19 9.33 -7.08
CA ASP A 37 0.93 10.14 -8.05
C ASP A 37 0.37 10.04 -9.47
N LEU A 38 0.41 11.15 -10.22
CA LEU A 38 -0.11 11.24 -11.59
C LEU A 38 0.49 10.21 -12.55
N LYS A 39 1.76 9.83 -12.35
CA LYS A 39 2.45 8.85 -13.20
C LYS A 39 1.78 7.46 -13.19
N HIS A 40 0.97 7.16 -12.18
CA HIS A 40 0.22 5.91 -12.08
C HIS A 40 -1.15 5.96 -12.76
N PHE A 41 -1.46 7.04 -13.50
CA PHE A 41 -2.73 7.21 -14.22
C PHE A 41 -3.11 6.01 -15.09
N ASN A 42 -2.14 5.40 -15.78
CA ASN A 42 -2.39 4.22 -16.60
C ASN A 42 -2.91 3.02 -15.79
N LEU A 43 -2.45 2.84 -14.55
CA LEU A 43 -2.95 1.79 -13.65
C LEU A 43 -4.40 2.08 -13.23
N ILE A 44 -4.74 3.35 -12.98
CA ILE A 44 -6.10 3.77 -12.67
C ILE A 44 -7.02 3.61 -13.87
N LYS A 45 -6.57 3.94 -15.08
CA LYS A 45 -7.38 3.81 -16.29
C LYS A 45 -7.68 2.35 -16.66
N ASN A 46 -6.72 1.45 -16.47
CA ASN A 46 -6.78 0.09 -17.01
C ASN A 46 -7.41 -0.96 -16.08
N HIS A 47 -7.54 -0.66 -14.78
CA HIS A 47 -8.03 -1.59 -13.78
C HIS A 47 -9.13 -0.97 -12.93
N THR A 48 -10.14 -1.75 -12.53
CA THR A 48 -11.11 -1.30 -11.51
C THR A 48 -10.51 -1.50 -10.13
N TRP A 49 -10.60 -0.48 -9.29
CA TRP A 49 -10.03 -0.46 -7.94
C TRP A 49 -11.11 -0.50 -6.87
N TYR A 50 -10.79 -1.11 -5.74
CA TYR A 50 -11.63 -1.15 -4.55
C TYR A 50 -10.77 -1.14 -3.29
N CYS A 51 -11.32 -0.68 -2.17
CA CYS A 51 -10.66 -0.73 -0.87
C CYS A 51 -11.03 -2.02 -0.12
N ASN A 52 -10.05 -2.63 0.54
CA ASN A 52 -10.22 -3.76 1.45
C ASN A 52 -9.57 -3.40 2.79
N LYS A 53 -10.21 -3.73 3.91
CA LYS A 53 -9.65 -3.58 5.25
C LYS A 53 -10.05 -4.81 6.05
N ASN A 54 -9.08 -5.49 6.66
CA ASN A 54 -9.41 -6.56 7.60
C ASN A 54 -9.92 -5.96 8.91
N LYS A 55 -10.71 -6.72 9.67
CA LYS A 55 -11.30 -6.27 10.94
C LYS A 55 -10.26 -5.77 11.95
N ASN A 56 -9.06 -6.36 11.93
CA ASN A 56 -7.99 -6.06 12.89
C ASN A 56 -6.95 -5.07 12.35
N ASP A 57 -7.06 -4.66 11.10
CA ASP A 57 -6.11 -3.74 10.49
C ASP A 57 -6.55 -2.31 10.76
N ASN A 58 -5.58 -1.41 10.94
CA ASN A 58 -5.86 0.01 11.09
C ASN A 58 -5.95 0.72 9.73
N THR A 59 -5.45 0.10 8.67
CA THR A 59 -5.31 0.71 7.34
C THR A 59 -6.17 0.00 6.29
N PHE A 60 -6.59 0.77 5.28
CA PHE A 60 -7.17 0.20 4.07
C PHE A 60 -6.06 -0.25 3.11
N TYR A 61 -6.39 -1.16 2.21
CA TYR A 61 -5.54 -1.53 1.09
C TYR A 61 -6.34 -1.36 -0.20
N ILE A 62 -5.75 -0.67 -1.16
CA ILE A 62 -6.31 -0.54 -2.50
C ILE A 62 -5.97 -1.78 -3.31
N LYS A 63 -7.01 -2.43 -3.84
CA LYS A 63 -6.94 -3.70 -4.55
C LYS A 63 -7.72 -3.68 -5.86
N THR A 64 -7.37 -4.60 -6.74
CA THR A 64 -8.07 -4.92 -7.98
C THR A 64 -8.28 -6.44 -8.06
N ASN A 65 -9.07 -6.89 -9.03
CA ASN A 65 -9.32 -8.32 -9.27
C ASN A 65 -8.29 -8.96 -10.22
N ILE A 66 -7.28 -8.21 -10.64
CA ILE A 66 -6.25 -8.65 -11.58
C ILE A 66 -4.90 -8.72 -10.86
N SER A 67 -4.30 -9.92 -10.80
CA SER A 67 -2.98 -10.12 -10.19
C SER A 67 -1.90 -9.19 -10.81
N PRO A 68 -0.95 -8.67 -10.03
CA PRO A 68 -0.95 -8.63 -8.57
C PRO A 68 -2.12 -7.77 -8.06
N PHE A 69 -2.78 -8.26 -7.01
CA PHE A 69 -4.10 -7.76 -6.59
C PHE A 69 -4.05 -6.40 -5.89
N SER A 70 -2.91 -5.94 -5.39
CA SER A 70 -2.81 -4.67 -4.68
C SER A 70 -2.20 -3.56 -5.54
N PHE A 71 -2.60 -2.32 -5.28
CA PHE A 71 -2.10 -1.15 -6.00
C PHE A 71 -0.60 -0.98 -5.83
N HIS A 72 -0.14 -1.00 -4.58
CA HIS A 72 1.26 -0.82 -4.24
C HIS A 72 2.17 -1.93 -4.82
N GLN A 73 1.71 -3.18 -4.93
CA GLN A 73 2.49 -4.24 -5.60
C GLN A 73 2.56 -4.05 -7.13
N LYS A 74 1.59 -3.35 -7.74
CA LYS A 74 1.70 -2.98 -9.16
C LYS A 74 2.71 -1.85 -9.38
N ILE A 75 2.92 -0.98 -8.39
CA ILE A 75 3.90 0.12 -8.46
C ILE A 75 5.31 -0.40 -8.11
N TYR A 76 5.43 -1.15 -7.03
CA TYR A 76 6.68 -1.67 -6.47
C TYR A 76 6.64 -3.18 -6.39
N SER A 77 6.79 -3.83 -7.55
CA SER A 77 6.75 -5.29 -7.66
C SER A 77 7.89 -6.01 -6.91
N GLU A 78 8.97 -5.28 -6.68
CA GLU A 78 10.20 -5.74 -6.04
C GLU A 78 10.14 -5.68 -4.51
N TRP A 79 9.25 -4.87 -3.93
CA TRP A 79 9.10 -4.78 -2.48
C TRP A 79 8.24 -5.92 -1.95
N LYS A 80 8.84 -6.79 -1.12
CA LYS A 80 8.13 -7.91 -0.50
C LYS A 80 7.08 -7.45 0.50
N ILE A 81 7.37 -6.36 1.21
CA ILE A 81 6.50 -5.75 2.22
C ILE A 81 6.53 -4.25 1.99
N ILE A 82 5.37 -3.62 1.90
CA ILE A 82 5.26 -2.17 1.75
C ILE A 82 4.74 -1.59 3.07
N ASP A 83 5.46 -0.61 3.60
CA ASP A 83 5.10 0.14 4.81
C ASP A 83 4.62 1.53 4.44
N TYR A 84 3.52 1.97 5.06
CA TYR A 84 2.98 3.33 4.89
C TYR A 84 3.52 4.21 6.02
N ILE A 85 4.35 5.20 5.68
CA ILE A 85 5.01 6.09 6.65
C ILE A 85 3.97 6.84 7.50
N ASN A 86 2.92 7.35 6.86
CA ASN A 86 1.82 8.08 7.51
C ASN A 86 0.73 7.15 8.10
N ARG A 87 0.88 5.83 7.97
CA ARG A 87 -0.11 4.81 8.38
C ARG A 87 -1.50 5.01 7.78
N ASN A 88 -1.60 5.65 6.61
CA ASN A 88 -2.86 5.83 5.89
C ASN A 88 -2.82 5.06 4.57
N GLY A 89 -3.49 3.90 4.53
CA GLY A 89 -3.49 3.06 3.32
C GLY A 89 -4.36 3.55 2.15
N LEU A 90 -5.06 4.67 2.33
CA LEU A 90 -5.71 5.40 1.23
C LEU A 90 -4.77 6.45 0.63
N ASP A 91 -3.65 6.75 1.25
CA ASP A 91 -2.62 7.63 0.71
C ASP A 91 -1.51 6.76 0.10
N ASN A 92 -1.58 6.61 -1.22
CA ASN A 92 -0.64 5.80 -1.99
C ASN A 92 0.36 6.70 -2.74
N HIS A 93 0.65 7.90 -2.20
CA HIS A 93 1.78 8.69 -2.69
C HIS A 93 3.08 7.94 -2.46
N GLU A 94 3.97 7.95 -3.44
CA GLU A 94 5.26 7.27 -3.33
C GLU A 94 6.08 7.76 -2.14
N ILE A 95 6.01 9.06 -1.82
CA ILE A 95 6.70 9.62 -0.64
C ILE A 95 6.22 9.00 0.69
N ASN A 96 5.00 8.46 0.71
CA ASN A 96 4.42 7.79 1.87
C ASN A 96 4.65 6.27 1.88
N LEU A 97 5.22 5.70 0.81
CA LEU A 97 5.51 4.28 0.69
C LEU A 97 7.01 4.00 0.82
N ARG A 98 7.35 2.88 1.48
CA ARG A 98 8.74 2.40 1.56
C ARG A 98 8.82 0.88 1.66
N ASP A 99 9.99 0.32 1.38
CA ASP A 99 10.28 -1.08 1.68
C ASP A 99 10.22 -1.32 3.20
N GLY A 100 9.21 -2.08 3.60
CA GLY A 100 8.86 -2.35 4.98
C GLY A 100 9.58 -3.56 5.58
N LEU A 101 10.39 -4.33 4.82
CA LEU A 101 10.92 -5.61 5.28
C LEU A 101 11.62 -5.52 6.65
N LYS A 102 12.50 -4.52 6.82
CA LYS A 102 13.22 -4.28 8.08
C LYS A 102 12.43 -3.41 9.05
N ILE A 103 11.75 -2.39 8.52
CA ILE A 103 11.14 -1.33 9.34
C ILE A 103 9.83 -1.78 9.99
N ASN A 104 9.03 -2.60 9.31
CA ASN A 104 7.78 -3.11 9.87
C ASN A 104 8.03 -3.91 11.15
N GLN A 105 9.13 -4.68 11.22
CA GLN A 105 9.49 -5.41 12.44
C GLN A 105 9.81 -4.48 13.61
N LEU A 106 10.49 -3.37 13.35
CA LEU A 106 10.83 -2.36 14.37
C LEU A 106 9.59 -1.62 14.87
N ASN A 107 8.62 -1.37 13.99
CA ASN A 107 7.38 -0.62 14.28
C ASN A 107 6.29 -1.42 15.01
N ARG A 108 6.47 -2.73 15.19
CA ARG A 108 5.48 -3.58 15.89
C ARG A 108 5.44 -3.24 17.37
N LYS A 109 4.32 -3.55 18.03
CA LYS A 109 4.25 -3.51 19.51
C LYS A 109 5.33 -4.44 20.10
N LEU A 110 5.99 -3.99 21.17
CA LEU A 110 6.94 -4.82 21.91
C LEU A 110 6.29 -6.16 22.27
N HIS A 111 7.00 -7.25 21.99
CA HIS A 111 6.54 -8.58 22.37
C HIS A 111 6.48 -8.69 23.91
N LYS A 112 5.51 -9.43 24.45
CA LYS A 112 5.33 -9.57 25.90
C LYS A 112 6.57 -10.14 26.64
N ASN A 113 7.41 -10.88 25.93
CA ASN A 113 8.66 -11.46 26.45
C ASN A 113 9.89 -10.59 26.12
N ASN A 114 9.69 -9.35 25.65
CA ASN A 114 10.80 -8.44 25.39
C ASN A 114 11.31 -7.88 26.72
N THR A 115 12.52 -8.27 27.10
CA THR A 115 13.16 -7.84 28.36
C THR A 115 13.99 -6.55 28.21
N PHE A 116 14.26 -6.10 26.98
CA PHE A 116 15.16 -4.97 26.70
C PHE A 116 14.43 -3.66 26.42
N GLY A 117 13.12 -3.71 26.14
CA GLY A 117 12.33 -2.52 25.82
C GLY A 117 12.49 -2.01 24.39
N TYR A 118 13.25 -2.71 23.54
CA TYR A 118 13.49 -2.33 22.14
C TYR A 118 13.15 -3.48 21.17
N ASN A 119 12.52 -3.17 20.04
CA ASN A 119 12.31 -4.15 18.96
C ASN A 119 13.57 -4.31 18.11
N GLY A 120 13.70 -5.47 17.46
CA GLY A 120 14.76 -5.73 16.47
C GLY A 120 16.11 -6.15 17.06
N ILE A 121 16.20 -6.38 18.37
CA ILE A 121 17.40 -6.96 19.00
C ILE A 121 17.34 -8.47 18.89
N THR A 122 18.37 -9.05 18.26
CA THR A 122 18.57 -10.51 18.18
C THR A 122 19.87 -10.86 18.87
N PHE A 123 19.82 -11.84 19.77
CA PHE A 123 21.04 -12.41 20.35
C PHE A 123 21.71 -13.33 19.35
N LEU A 124 22.97 -13.05 19.04
CA LEU A 124 23.82 -13.98 18.30
C LEU A 124 24.30 -15.08 19.25
N LYS A 125 24.21 -16.35 18.84
CA LYS A 125 24.80 -17.44 19.63
C LYS A 125 26.27 -17.54 19.28
N VAL A 126 27.11 -17.80 20.27
CA VAL A 126 28.57 -17.93 20.10
C VAL A 126 28.95 -19.02 19.08
N SER A 127 28.09 -20.03 18.87
CA SER A 127 28.26 -21.07 17.85
C SER A 127 28.18 -20.58 16.40
N ASP A 128 27.71 -19.37 16.16
CA ASP A 128 27.57 -18.79 14.82
C ASP A 128 28.89 -18.18 14.31
N TYR A 129 29.91 -18.10 15.16
CA TYR A 129 31.28 -17.79 14.76
C TYR A 129 32.00 -19.08 14.37
N ARG A 130 32.12 -19.34 13.06
CA ARG A 130 33.10 -20.29 12.54
C ARG A 130 34.40 -19.51 12.27
N TYR A 131 35.43 -19.80 13.07
CA TYR A 131 36.81 -19.50 12.72
C TYR A 131 37.29 -20.47 11.64
#